data_AF-A0A7K4CW59-F1
#
_entry.id   AF-A0A7K4CW59-F1
#
_cell.length_a   1.000
_cell.length_b   1.000
_cell.length_c   1.000
_cell.angle_alpha   90.00
_cell.angle_beta   90.00
_cell.angle_gamma   90.00
#
_symmetry.space_group_name_H-M   'P 1'
#
loop_
_entity.id
_entity.type
_entity.pdbx_description
1 polymer ?
#
loop_
_entity_poly.entity_id
_entity_poly.type
_entity_poly.pdbx_seq_one_letter_code
_entity_poly.pdbx_strand_id
1 'polypeptide(L)'
;MAGTSGSEPPLLNVARVKKSHLPILFPVEPLDDGKDHPILWTGRPEPIEDELLSSWMIRTSMANFETLAHFIYERTGKNPSNLDVDLTKIPALLHLFSEKTGVSEVTMEKMSLIKENDVIAKIVVSGDALKMFSRFWITGWRSRAKNGMHYCPSCLKTDSIPYFRREWRLGYVTVCPVHECLLENNCPACKSPIAPHHQKWDGNLRLCHACGADLTGRDPQILPHEDTLLKATKALLSNQNVKRIHTVLALSWFIASYCDLANPVFNDHPMPSQARRL
;
A
#
# COMPACT_ATOMS: atom_id res chain seq x y z
N MET A 1 -11.97 -61.27 -45.70
CA MET A 1 -11.93 -61.87 -44.36
C MET A 1 -10.48 -61.87 -43.90
N ALA A 2 -10.24 -61.31 -42.70
CA ALA A 2 -9.03 -61.40 -41.86
C ALA A 2 -7.67 -61.03 -42.52
N GLY A 3 -6.83 -60.16 -41.98
CA GLY A 3 -6.74 -59.56 -40.66
C GLY A 3 -5.27 -59.19 -40.49
N THR A 4 -4.91 -57.94 -40.78
CA THR A 4 -3.53 -57.44 -40.65
C THR A 4 -3.37 -56.67 -39.36
N SER A 5 -2.69 -57.31 -38.40
CA SER A 5 -1.71 -56.74 -37.47
C SER A 5 -1.81 -55.22 -37.16
N GLY A 6 -2.51 -54.89 -36.08
CA GLY A 6 -2.31 -53.66 -35.33
C GLY A 6 -1.98 -54.03 -33.90
N SER A 7 -0.70 -53.99 -33.53
CA SER A 7 -0.25 -54.14 -32.15
C SER A 7 -0.58 -52.86 -31.38
N GLU A 8 -1.61 -52.90 -30.54
CA GLU A 8 -1.85 -51.87 -29.52
C GLU A 8 -0.71 -51.91 -28.48
N PRO A 9 -0.12 -50.77 -28.09
CA PRO A 9 0.85 -50.74 -27.01
C PRO A 9 0.12 -50.91 -25.66
N PRO A 10 0.74 -51.56 -24.66
CA PRO A 10 0.10 -51.77 -23.37
C PRO A 10 -0.10 -50.42 -22.68
N LEU A 11 -1.33 -50.18 -22.24
CA LEU A 11 -1.71 -49.05 -21.39
C LEU A 11 -0.85 -49.09 -20.12
N LEU A 12 0.06 -48.11 -19.98
CA LEU A 12 0.79 -47.88 -18.74
C LEU A 12 -0.23 -47.52 -17.65
N ASN A 13 -0.40 -48.43 -16.71
CA ASN A 13 -1.22 -48.29 -15.54
C ASN A 13 -0.62 -47.14 -14.68
N VAL A 14 -1.18 -45.94 -14.79
CA VAL A 14 -0.73 -44.77 -14.01
C VAL A 14 -1.15 -44.99 -12.56
N ALA A 15 -0.29 -45.69 -11.81
CA ALA A 15 -0.42 -45.79 -10.38
C ALA A 15 -0.49 -44.37 -9.79
N ARG A 16 -1.58 -44.11 -9.09
CA ARG A 16 -1.88 -42.85 -8.40
C ARG A 16 -0.75 -42.55 -7.41
N VAL A 17 0.18 -41.67 -7.78
CA VAL A 17 1.24 -41.20 -6.88
C VAL A 17 0.56 -40.52 -5.69
N LYS A 18 0.56 -41.19 -4.54
CA LYS A 18 0.17 -40.56 -3.27
C LYS A 18 1.15 -39.40 -3.06
N LYS A 19 0.65 -38.16 -3.06
CA LYS A 19 1.42 -36.98 -2.64
C LYS A 19 1.87 -37.21 -1.20
N SER A 20 3.09 -37.70 -1.02
CA SER A 20 3.77 -37.64 0.27
C SER A 20 4.09 -36.18 0.54
N HIS A 21 3.44 -35.61 1.55
CA HIS A 21 3.85 -34.34 2.14
C HIS A 21 5.23 -34.53 2.78
N LEU A 22 6.31 -34.39 2.00
CA LEU A 22 7.59 -34.03 2.57
C LEU A 22 7.68 -32.50 2.53
N PRO A 23 7.92 -31.84 3.67
CA PRO A 23 8.29 -30.44 3.64
C PRO A 23 9.65 -30.36 2.94
N ILE A 24 9.74 -29.52 1.90
CA ILE A 24 11.04 -29.10 1.38
C ILE A 24 11.64 -28.21 2.46
N LEU A 25 12.32 -28.82 3.42
CA LEU A 25 13.19 -28.13 4.36
C LEU A 25 14.48 -27.83 3.58
N PHE A 26 14.68 -26.57 3.21
CA PHE A 26 16.02 -26.10 2.89
C PHE A 26 16.83 -26.21 4.18
N PRO A 27 17.86 -27.06 4.25
CA PRO A 27 18.69 -27.14 5.45
C PRO A 27 19.47 -25.83 5.55
N VAL A 28 19.02 -24.94 6.43
CA VAL A 28 19.86 -23.85 6.92
C VAL A 28 20.79 -24.50 7.94
N GLU A 29 22.08 -24.56 7.64
CA GLU A 29 23.06 -25.02 8.63
C GLU A 29 22.97 -24.12 9.87
N PRO A 30 22.77 -24.69 11.08
CA PRO A 30 22.82 -23.90 12.30
C PRO A 30 24.24 -23.33 12.45
N LEU A 31 24.35 -22.03 12.74
CA LEU A 31 25.57 -21.46 13.28
C LEU A 31 25.75 -22.03 14.70
N ASP A 32 26.46 -23.15 14.81
CA ASP A 32 26.63 -23.91 16.04
C ASP A 32 27.73 -23.28 16.92
N ASP A 33 27.40 -22.17 17.58
CA ASP A 33 28.24 -21.53 18.61
C ASP A 33 27.70 -21.72 20.04
N GLY A 34 26.68 -22.57 20.20
CA GLY A 34 26.10 -22.93 21.50
C GLY A 34 25.39 -21.78 22.23
N LYS A 35 25.10 -20.68 21.53
CA LYS A 35 24.31 -19.57 22.07
C LYS A 35 22.94 -19.54 21.39
N ASP A 36 21.90 -19.33 22.18
CA ASP A 36 20.58 -18.95 21.67
C ASP A 36 20.68 -17.52 21.08
N HIS A 37 21.25 -17.41 19.89
CA HIS A 37 21.10 -16.21 19.10
C HIS A 37 19.71 -16.24 18.50
N PRO A 38 18.83 -15.25 18.76
CA PRO A 38 17.62 -15.11 17.96
C PRO A 38 18.11 -15.02 16.51
N ILE A 39 17.77 -16.02 15.70
CA ILE A 39 18.18 -16.06 14.30
C ILE A 39 17.49 -14.88 13.62
N LEU A 40 18.24 -13.80 13.51
CA LEU A 40 17.85 -12.59 12.80
C LEU A 40 17.69 -12.92 11.32
N TRP A 41 16.80 -12.22 10.65
CA TRP A 41 16.67 -12.34 9.20
C TRP A 41 17.95 -11.90 8.49
N THR A 42 18.29 -12.50 7.36
CA THR A 42 19.48 -12.13 6.59
C THR A 42 19.32 -10.74 5.99
N GLY A 43 18.17 -10.46 5.39
CA GLY A 43 17.81 -9.14 4.88
C GLY A 43 17.22 -8.26 5.98
N ARG A 44 17.94 -7.20 6.37
CA ARG A 44 17.50 -6.26 7.41
C ARG A 44 17.72 -4.82 6.95
N PRO A 45 16.94 -4.33 5.97
CA PRO A 45 17.06 -2.94 5.56
C PRO A 45 16.69 -2.03 6.74
N GLU A 46 17.54 -1.04 7.02
CA GLU A 46 17.25 -0.02 8.01
C GLU A 46 16.03 0.82 7.57
N PRO A 47 15.14 1.20 8.50
CA PRO A 47 14.10 2.19 8.22
C PRO A 47 14.69 3.48 7.67
N ILE A 48 14.11 4.02 6.60
CA ILE A 48 14.49 5.34 6.09
C ILE A 48 13.72 6.42 6.88
N GLU A 49 14.34 7.57 7.09
CA GLU A 49 13.65 8.74 7.65
C GLU A 49 12.42 9.06 6.79
N ASP A 50 11.29 9.37 7.42
CA ASP A 50 9.99 9.62 6.78
C ASP A 50 9.32 8.42 6.06
N GLU A 51 9.91 7.22 6.10
CA GLU A 51 9.33 6.02 5.49
C GLU A 51 8.03 5.55 6.17
N LEU A 52 7.07 5.14 5.34
CA LEU A 52 5.82 4.53 5.79
C LEU A 52 6.06 3.10 6.32
N LEU A 53 5.35 2.70 7.37
CA LEU A 53 5.52 1.37 7.98
C LEU A 53 5.38 0.23 6.96
N SER A 54 4.32 0.26 6.14
CA SER A 54 4.12 -0.74 5.09
C SER A 54 5.22 -0.76 4.04
N SER A 55 5.75 0.40 3.64
CA SER A 55 6.90 0.50 2.71
C SER A 55 8.10 -0.26 3.23
N TRP A 56 8.48 0.02 4.48
CA TRP A 56 9.60 -0.65 5.12
C TRP A 56 9.35 -2.14 5.28
N MET A 57 8.16 -2.53 5.75
CA MET A 57 7.80 -3.95 5.89
C MET A 57 7.83 -4.70 4.56
N ILE A 58 7.42 -4.07 3.45
CA ILE A 58 7.51 -4.66 2.10
C ILE A 58 8.97 -4.86 1.71
N ARG A 59 9.83 -3.83 1.87
CA ARG A 59 11.27 -3.94 1.58
C ARG A 59 11.96 -5.02 2.40
N THR A 60 11.66 -5.08 3.70
CA THR A 60 12.19 -6.12 4.61
C THR A 60 11.70 -7.51 4.19
N SER A 61 10.44 -7.65 3.78
CA SER A 61 9.92 -8.93 3.28
C SER A 61 10.64 -9.37 2.00
N MET A 62 10.77 -8.48 1.02
CA MET A 62 11.46 -8.74 -0.24
C MET A 62 12.95 -9.11 -0.03
N ALA A 63 13.62 -8.44 0.90
CA ALA A 63 15.00 -8.75 1.26
C ALA A 63 15.20 -10.17 1.85
N ASN A 64 14.11 -10.84 2.22
CA ASN A 64 14.07 -12.23 2.70
C ASN A 64 13.24 -13.13 1.78
N PHE A 65 13.06 -12.75 0.51
CA PHE A 65 12.34 -13.53 -0.52
C PHE A 65 10.88 -13.84 -0.14
N GLU A 66 10.25 -12.93 0.61
CA GLU A 66 8.90 -13.07 1.09
C GLU A 66 8.01 -11.87 0.75
N THR A 67 6.70 -12.04 0.97
CA THR A 67 5.73 -10.95 0.80
C THR A 67 5.16 -10.49 2.14
N LEU A 68 4.88 -9.19 2.28
CA LEU A 68 4.17 -8.67 3.45
C LEU A 68 2.81 -9.35 3.62
N ALA A 69 2.13 -9.65 2.52
CA ALA A 69 0.85 -10.35 2.53
C ALA A 69 0.95 -11.72 3.22
N HIS A 70 2.03 -12.47 3.00
CA HIS A 70 2.25 -13.75 3.66
C HIS A 70 2.37 -13.59 5.18
N PHE A 71 3.22 -12.68 5.66
CA PHE A 71 3.37 -12.45 7.11
C PHE A 71 2.07 -11.98 7.78
N ILE A 72 1.29 -11.11 7.11
CA ILE A 72 -0.03 -10.70 7.62
C ILE A 72 -0.96 -11.90 7.73
N TYR A 73 -1.04 -12.74 6.68
CA TYR A 73 -1.92 -13.90 6.67
C TYR A 73 -1.51 -14.92 7.74
N GLU A 74 -0.21 -15.26 7.83
CA GLU A 74 0.32 -16.22 8.80
C GLU A 74 0.02 -15.80 10.24
N ARG A 75 0.10 -14.50 10.56
CA ARG A 75 -0.11 -13.98 11.92
C ARG A 75 -1.57 -13.72 12.28
N THR A 76 -2.45 -13.54 11.29
CA THR A 76 -3.83 -13.10 11.56
C THR A 76 -4.91 -14.01 11.03
N GLY A 77 -4.60 -14.91 10.08
CA GLY A 77 -5.57 -15.69 9.31
C GLY A 77 -6.51 -14.86 8.42
N LYS A 78 -6.31 -13.54 8.34
CA LYS A 78 -7.18 -12.61 7.62
C LYS A 78 -6.62 -12.32 6.23
N ASN A 79 -7.50 -11.98 5.30
CA ASN A 79 -7.08 -11.49 3.99
C ASN A 79 -6.24 -10.21 4.16
N PRO A 80 -4.97 -10.18 3.72
CA PRO A 80 -4.08 -9.02 3.89
C PRO A 80 -4.61 -7.73 3.25
N SER A 81 -5.38 -7.83 2.15
CA SER A 81 -5.96 -6.66 1.48
C SER A 81 -7.01 -5.92 2.34
N ASN A 82 -7.54 -6.57 3.39
CA ASN A 82 -8.51 -5.98 4.30
C ASN A 82 -7.89 -5.40 5.56
N LEU A 83 -6.58 -5.58 5.75
CA LEU A 83 -5.90 -5.23 6.98
C LEU A 83 -4.76 -4.27 6.70
N ASP A 84 -4.96 -3.04 7.12
CA ASP A 84 -4.06 -1.92 6.87
C ASP A 84 -3.07 -1.77 8.02
N VAL A 85 -1.82 -2.22 7.81
CA VAL A 85 -0.76 -2.18 8.82
C VAL A 85 -0.39 -0.76 9.21
N ASP A 86 -0.62 0.22 8.33
CA ASP A 86 -0.31 1.62 8.61
C ASP A 86 -1.35 2.26 9.54
N LEU A 87 -2.55 1.68 9.66
CA LEU A 87 -3.66 2.20 10.47
C LEU A 87 -4.09 1.27 11.61
N THR A 88 -3.66 0.01 11.57
CA THR A 88 -4.10 -1.04 12.48
C THR A 88 -2.90 -1.65 13.17
N LYS A 89 -2.87 -1.58 14.50
CA LYS A 89 -1.84 -2.26 15.30
C LYS A 89 -2.05 -3.78 15.24
N ILE A 90 -1.04 -4.51 14.80
CA ILE A 90 -0.99 -5.99 14.84
C ILE A 90 0.20 -6.40 15.73
N PRO A 91 0.00 -6.61 17.05
CA PRO A 91 1.09 -6.86 17.97
C PRO A 91 1.98 -8.05 17.57
N ALA A 92 1.37 -9.16 17.13
CA ALA A 92 2.12 -10.35 16.71
C ALA A 92 3.01 -10.11 15.47
N LEU A 93 2.62 -9.21 14.56
CA LEU A 93 3.41 -8.85 13.39
C LEU A 93 4.54 -7.90 13.77
N LEU A 94 4.25 -6.87 14.59
CA LEU A 94 5.25 -5.93 15.07
C LEU A 94 6.33 -6.63 15.90
N HIS A 95 5.93 -7.51 16.81
CA HIS A 95 6.86 -8.31 17.60
C HIS A 95 7.77 -9.17 16.71
N LEU A 96 7.22 -9.85 15.71
CA LEU A 96 8.01 -10.64 14.75
C LEU A 96 9.07 -9.78 14.06
N PHE A 97 8.67 -8.66 13.46
CA PHE A 97 9.60 -7.78 12.77
C PHE A 97 10.63 -7.18 13.74
N SER A 98 10.24 -6.86 14.97
CA SER A 98 11.16 -6.37 16.00
C SER A 98 12.21 -7.42 16.35
N GLU A 99 11.79 -8.66 16.60
CA GLU A 99 12.69 -9.77 16.95
C GLU A 99 13.64 -10.10 15.79
N LYS A 100 13.15 -10.09 14.54
CA LYS A 100 13.93 -10.53 13.38
C LYS A 100 14.81 -9.46 12.76
N THR A 101 14.51 -8.18 12.96
CA THR A 101 15.28 -7.07 12.40
C THR A 101 16.07 -6.29 13.45
N GLY A 102 15.68 -6.35 14.73
CA GLY A 102 16.21 -5.50 15.79
C GLY A 102 15.59 -4.10 15.86
N VAL A 103 14.71 -3.73 14.91
CA VAL A 103 14.01 -2.44 14.90
C VAL A 103 12.91 -2.43 15.97
N SER A 104 12.96 -1.49 16.90
CA SER A 104 11.97 -1.44 18.00
C SER A 104 10.53 -1.24 17.51
N GLU A 105 9.56 -1.83 18.21
CA GLU A 105 8.12 -1.58 17.96
C GLU A 105 7.76 -0.09 18.05
N VAL A 106 8.44 0.68 18.92
CA VAL A 106 8.24 2.13 19.04
C VAL A 106 8.63 2.87 17.75
N THR A 107 9.70 2.43 17.08
CA THR A 107 10.09 2.97 15.77
C THR A 107 9.04 2.63 14.72
N MET A 108 8.59 1.38 14.66
CA MET A 108 7.55 0.95 13.73
C MET A 108 6.23 1.73 13.93
N GLU A 109 5.83 1.96 15.18
CA GLU A 109 4.65 2.79 15.47
C GLU A 109 4.78 4.23 14.96
N LYS A 110 5.98 4.84 15.00
CA LYS A 110 6.23 6.20 14.47
C LYS A 110 6.16 6.27 12.94
N MET A 111 6.46 5.17 12.26
CA MET A 111 6.35 5.04 10.80
C MET A 111 4.91 4.83 10.34
N SER A 112 4.05 4.37 11.26
CA SER A 112 2.61 4.18 11.01
C SER A 112 1.81 5.48 11.17
N LEU A 113 0.52 5.42 10.88
CA LEU A 113 -0.49 6.44 11.20
C LEU A 113 -1.52 5.93 12.23
N ILE A 114 -1.18 4.92 13.04
CA ILE A 114 -2.10 4.30 14.02
C ILE A 114 -2.60 5.35 15.02
N LYS A 115 -1.70 6.20 15.55
CA LYS A 115 -2.06 7.22 16.55
C LYS A 115 -2.96 8.29 15.97
N GLU A 116 -2.67 8.73 14.75
CA GLU A 116 -3.47 9.67 13.98
C GLU A 116 -4.87 9.11 13.69
N ASN A 117 -4.95 7.83 13.33
CA ASN A 117 -6.21 7.13 13.10
C ASN A 117 -7.06 7.01 14.39
N ASP A 118 -6.44 6.68 15.52
CA ASP A 118 -7.12 6.60 16.82
C ASP A 118 -7.69 7.96 17.27
N VAL A 119 -6.98 9.05 17.02
CA VAL A 119 -7.46 10.41 17.31
C VAL A 119 -8.67 10.73 16.45
N ILE A 120 -8.63 10.45 15.15
CA ILE A 120 -9.74 10.67 14.22
C ILE A 120 -10.97 9.86 14.62
N ALA A 121 -10.79 8.57 14.95
CA ALA A 121 -11.87 7.68 15.35
C ALA A 121 -12.63 8.17 16.60
N LYS A 122 -11.96 8.88 17.51
CA LYS A 122 -12.58 9.49 18.71
C LYS A 122 -13.37 10.76 18.41
N ILE A 123 -12.97 11.52 17.38
CA ILE A 123 -13.60 12.80 17.01
C ILE A 123 -14.86 12.56 16.19
N VAL A 124 -14.83 11.58 15.29
CA VAL A 124 -15.95 11.32 14.38
C VAL A 124 -17.03 10.52 15.10
N VAL A 125 -18.06 11.23 15.58
CA VAL A 125 -19.26 10.63 16.15
C VAL A 125 -20.14 10.12 14.99
N SER A 126 -20.48 8.83 15.03
CA SER A 126 -21.21 8.03 14.02
C SER A 126 -20.36 7.30 12.96
N GLY A 127 -20.64 6.01 12.79
CA GLY A 127 -19.86 5.09 11.96
C GLY A 127 -19.92 5.35 10.45
N ASP A 128 -20.89 6.14 9.98
CA ASP A 128 -21.02 6.47 8.55
C ASP A 128 -20.20 7.71 8.18
N ALA A 129 -20.14 8.71 9.05
CA ALA A 129 -19.22 9.84 8.88
C ALA A 129 -17.76 9.36 8.88
N LEU A 130 -17.37 8.43 9.77
CA LEU A 130 -15.99 7.92 9.85
C LEU A 130 -15.55 7.17 8.57
N LYS A 131 -16.47 6.43 7.95
CA LYS A 131 -16.20 5.75 6.67
C LYS A 131 -16.06 6.72 5.50
N MET A 132 -16.79 7.84 5.51
CA MET A 132 -16.65 8.88 4.49
C MET A 132 -15.37 9.69 4.72
N PHE A 133 -15.11 10.12 5.96
CA PHE A 133 -13.91 10.86 6.33
C PHE A 133 -12.64 10.04 6.11
N SER A 134 -12.56 8.77 6.52
CA SER A 134 -11.34 7.95 6.29
C SER A 134 -10.90 7.90 4.81
N ARG A 135 -11.83 8.01 3.85
CA ARG A 135 -11.52 8.04 2.40
C ARG A 135 -10.91 9.36 1.92
N PHE A 136 -11.20 10.47 2.59
CA PHE A 136 -10.62 11.79 2.31
C PHE A 136 -9.27 12.01 2.99
N TRP A 137 -9.00 11.22 4.03
CA TRP A 137 -7.89 11.45 4.93
C TRP A 137 -6.73 10.48 4.77
N ILE A 138 -7.02 9.25 4.33
CA ILE A 138 -6.00 8.21 4.16
C ILE A 138 -6.13 7.56 2.77
N THR A 139 -5.03 7.57 2.01
CA THR A 139 -5.01 7.29 0.57
C THR A 139 -4.61 5.85 0.23
N GLY A 140 -5.57 5.00 -0.11
CA GLY A 140 -5.29 3.77 -0.88
C GLY A 140 -4.63 2.61 -0.12
N TRP A 141 -5.45 1.70 0.42
CA TRP A 141 -5.02 0.37 0.88
C TRP A 141 -6.02 -0.71 0.50
N ARG A 142 -7.31 -0.39 0.52
CA ARG A 142 -8.35 -1.35 0.12
C ARG A 142 -8.34 -1.51 -1.40
N SER A 143 -8.37 -2.75 -1.88
CA SER A 143 -8.40 -3.06 -3.33
C SER A 143 -9.60 -2.48 -4.09
N ARG A 144 -10.67 -2.08 -3.38
CA ARG A 144 -11.86 -1.42 -3.96
C ARG A 144 -11.86 0.10 -3.84
N ALA A 145 -10.86 0.70 -3.19
CA ALA A 145 -10.72 2.15 -3.20
C ALA A 145 -10.29 2.56 -4.61
N LYS A 146 -11.04 3.45 -5.25
CA LYS A 146 -10.68 4.01 -6.56
C LYS A 146 -9.41 4.90 -6.50
N ASN A 147 -8.90 5.17 -5.29
CA ASN A 147 -7.76 6.03 -5.03
C ASN A 147 -6.61 5.16 -4.49
N GLY A 148 -5.52 5.07 -5.24
CA GLY A 148 -4.29 4.41 -4.80
C GLY A 148 -3.49 5.24 -3.80
N MET A 149 -2.39 4.68 -3.32
CA MET A 149 -1.38 5.41 -2.54
C MET A 149 -0.80 6.55 -3.38
N HIS A 150 -0.67 7.74 -2.80
CA HIS A 150 0.02 8.84 -3.49
C HIS A 150 1.52 8.55 -3.62
N TYR A 151 2.14 9.10 -4.66
CA TYR A 151 3.59 9.11 -4.81
C TYR A 151 4.06 10.28 -5.68
N CYS A 152 5.31 10.68 -5.50
CA CYS A 152 5.99 11.62 -6.39
C CYS A 152 6.87 10.84 -7.37
N PRO A 153 6.65 10.95 -8.71
CA PRO A 153 7.50 10.30 -9.69
C PRO A 153 8.98 10.73 -9.61
N SER A 154 9.23 12.01 -9.28
CA SER A 154 10.60 12.52 -9.12
C SER A 154 11.30 11.96 -7.89
N CYS A 155 10.63 11.90 -6.73
CA CYS A 155 11.20 11.27 -5.54
C CYS A 155 11.60 9.82 -5.81
N LEU A 156 10.67 9.00 -6.35
CA LEU A 156 10.97 7.60 -6.65
C LEU A 156 12.10 7.42 -7.68
N LYS A 157 12.35 8.43 -8.52
CA LYS A 157 13.43 8.42 -9.51
C LYS A 157 14.79 8.78 -8.90
N THR A 158 14.82 9.71 -7.95
CA THR A 158 16.05 10.21 -7.32
C THR A 158 16.43 9.46 -6.06
N ASP A 159 15.47 8.78 -5.40
CA ASP A 159 15.72 7.93 -4.25
C ASP A 159 16.67 6.79 -4.62
N SER A 160 17.77 6.65 -3.87
CA SER A 160 18.73 5.55 -4.05
C SER A 160 18.09 4.19 -3.78
N ILE A 161 17.17 4.14 -2.82
CA ILE A 161 16.33 2.99 -2.51
C ILE A 161 14.88 3.46 -2.62
N PRO A 162 14.08 2.97 -3.58
CA PRO A 162 12.69 3.40 -3.73
C PRO A 162 11.85 3.03 -2.50
N TYR A 163 11.12 4.00 -1.97
CA TYR A 163 10.25 3.81 -0.81
C TYR A 163 9.04 4.76 -0.83
N PHE A 164 7.99 4.40 -0.09
CA PHE A 164 6.82 5.26 0.06
C PHE A 164 6.92 6.05 1.37
N ARG A 165 6.71 7.35 1.26
CA ARG A 165 6.78 8.28 2.40
C ARG A 165 5.51 8.22 3.21
N ARG A 166 5.64 8.37 4.53
CA ARG A 166 4.53 8.36 5.47
C ARG A 166 3.50 9.44 5.15
N GLU A 167 3.94 10.62 4.74
CA GLU A 167 3.07 11.75 4.41
C GLU A 167 2.21 11.52 3.16
N TRP A 168 2.66 10.70 2.21
CA TRP A 168 1.88 10.38 1.00
C TRP A 168 0.60 9.60 1.31
N ARG A 169 0.55 9.01 2.51
CA ARG A 169 -0.62 8.35 3.05
C ARG A 169 -1.74 9.33 3.42
N LEU A 170 -1.43 10.61 3.60
CA LEU A 170 -2.35 11.64 4.07
C LEU A 170 -3.09 12.25 2.89
N GLY A 171 -4.41 12.18 2.88
CA GLY A 171 -5.24 12.59 1.73
C GLY A 171 -5.20 14.08 1.40
N TYR A 172 -4.80 14.93 2.35
CA TYR A 172 -4.57 16.36 2.13
C TYR A 172 -3.18 16.67 1.54
N VAL A 173 -2.28 15.68 1.50
CA VAL A 173 -0.99 15.80 0.83
C VAL A 173 -1.20 15.34 -0.61
N THR A 174 -1.49 16.30 -1.49
CA THR A 174 -1.70 16.11 -2.93
C THR A 174 -0.57 16.66 -3.77
N VAL A 175 0.40 17.31 -3.13
CA VAL A 175 1.56 17.96 -3.75
C VAL A 175 2.82 17.48 -3.06
N CYS A 176 3.89 17.22 -3.82
CA CYS A 176 5.22 16.98 -3.27
C CYS A 176 5.85 18.31 -2.84
N PRO A 177 6.21 18.51 -1.56
CA PRO A 177 6.83 19.75 -1.12
C PRO A 177 8.29 19.90 -1.60
N VAL A 178 8.94 18.79 -1.96
CA VAL A 178 10.34 18.73 -2.43
C VAL A 178 10.45 19.07 -3.91
N HIS A 179 9.64 18.42 -4.74
CA HIS A 179 9.67 18.58 -6.20
C HIS A 179 8.60 19.53 -6.74
N GLU A 180 7.81 20.13 -5.85
CA GLU A 180 6.76 21.12 -6.16
C GLU A 180 5.82 20.65 -7.27
N CYS A 181 5.41 19.38 -7.24
CA CYS A 181 4.60 18.76 -8.29
C CYS A 181 3.36 18.07 -7.70
N LEU A 182 2.33 17.87 -8.52
CA LEU A 182 1.20 17.02 -8.13
C LEU A 182 1.67 15.59 -7.86
N LEU A 183 1.13 14.99 -6.81
CA LEU A 183 1.31 13.57 -6.54
C LEU A 183 0.36 12.74 -7.39
N GLU A 184 0.82 11.57 -7.80
CA GLU A 184 0.07 10.60 -8.61
C GLU A 184 -0.40 9.45 -7.72
N ASN A 185 -1.51 8.78 -8.07
CA ASN A 185 -2.04 7.60 -7.36
C ASN A 185 -2.37 6.42 -8.28
N ASN A 186 -2.09 6.54 -9.56
CA ASN A 186 -2.33 5.49 -10.55
C ASN A 186 -1.06 5.25 -11.37
N CYS A 187 -0.88 4.01 -11.82
CA CYS A 187 0.21 3.68 -12.71
C CYS A 187 0.08 4.45 -14.04
N PRO A 188 1.17 5.06 -14.56
CA PRO A 188 1.10 5.81 -15.83
C PRO A 188 0.76 4.91 -17.02
N ALA A 189 1.14 3.63 -16.98
CA ALA A 189 0.90 2.67 -18.06
C ALA A 189 -0.49 2.01 -17.98
N CYS A 190 -0.78 1.25 -16.92
CA CYS A 190 -2.03 0.46 -16.82
C CYS A 190 -3.18 1.17 -16.10
N LYS A 191 -2.94 2.36 -15.54
CA LYS A 191 -3.91 3.14 -14.74
C LYS A 191 -4.42 2.43 -13.47
N SER A 192 -3.88 1.27 -13.11
CA SER A 192 -4.21 0.61 -11.85
C SER A 192 -3.86 1.52 -10.66
N PRO A 193 -4.71 1.63 -9.63
CA PRO A 193 -4.37 2.31 -8.38
C PRO A 193 -3.08 1.77 -7.78
N ILE A 194 -2.22 2.63 -7.23
CA ILE A 194 -0.99 2.19 -6.58
C ILE A 194 -1.32 1.47 -5.26
N ALA A 195 -0.93 0.20 -5.17
CA ALA A 195 -1.13 -0.67 -4.00
C ALA A 195 0.17 -1.44 -3.70
N PRO A 196 1.15 -0.82 -3.01
CA PRO A 196 2.46 -1.44 -2.78
C PRO A 196 2.41 -2.75 -1.99
N HIS A 197 1.39 -2.93 -1.13
CA HIS A 197 1.19 -4.16 -0.37
C HIS A 197 0.81 -5.37 -1.23
N HIS A 198 0.52 -5.19 -2.53
CA HIS A 198 0.32 -6.28 -3.51
C HIS A 198 1.61 -6.66 -4.26
N GLN A 199 2.75 -6.05 -3.93
CA GLN A 199 4.01 -6.42 -4.54
C GLN A 199 4.37 -7.88 -4.25
N LYS A 200 5.03 -8.50 -5.23
CA LYS A 200 5.62 -9.83 -5.11
C LYS A 200 6.99 -9.75 -4.43
N TRP A 201 7.52 -10.89 -4.01
CA TRP A 201 8.80 -10.99 -3.32
C TRP A 201 9.99 -10.57 -4.20
N ASP A 202 9.90 -10.72 -5.52
CA ASP A 202 10.88 -10.31 -6.54
C ASP A 202 10.62 -8.92 -7.12
N GLY A 203 9.69 -8.16 -6.53
CA GLY A 203 9.26 -6.85 -7.00
C GLY A 203 10.18 -5.71 -6.59
N ASN A 204 9.74 -4.49 -6.90
CA ASN A 204 10.39 -3.25 -6.48
C ASN A 204 9.31 -2.18 -6.27
N LEU A 205 9.44 -1.37 -5.21
CA LEU A 205 8.48 -0.31 -4.89
C LEU A 205 8.36 0.79 -5.96
N ARG A 206 9.37 0.93 -6.84
CA ARG A 206 9.32 1.79 -8.03
C ARG A 206 8.44 1.22 -9.17
N LEU A 207 8.18 -0.08 -9.17
CA LEU A 207 7.43 -0.74 -10.23
C LEU A 207 5.96 -0.89 -9.86
N CYS A 208 5.08 -0.84 -10.84
CA CYS A 208 3.67 -1.12 -10.64
C CYS A 208 3.45 -2.59 -10.27
N HIS A 209 2.78 -2.86 -9.15
CA HIS A 209 2.43 -4.25 -8.75
C HIS A 209 1.59 -5.00 -9.80
N ALA A 210 0.78 -4.29 -10.60
CA ALA A 210 -0.18 -4.88 -11.52
C ALA A 210 0.41 -5.19 -12.90
N CYS A 211 1.26 -4.31 -13.44
CA CYS A 211 1.80 -4.46 -14.81
C CYS A 211 3.34 -4.44 -14.89
N GLY A 212 4.04 -4.22 -13.78
CA GLY A 212 5.50 -4.13 -13.74
C GLY A 212 6.12 -2.87 -14.36
N ALA A 213 5.31 -1.95 -14.92
CA ALA A 213 5.83 -0.71 -15.49
C ALA A 213 6.43 0.21 -14.43
N ASP A 214 7.45 0.97 -14.83
CA ASP A 214 8.10 1.96 -13.99
C ASP A 214 7.16 3.14 -13.67
N LEU A 215 6.95 3.40 -12.38
CA LEU A 215 6.10 4.49 -11.90
C LEU A 215 6.70 5.87 -12.18
N THR A 216 8.00 5.96 -12.47
CA THR A 216 8.70 7.22 -12.78
C THR A 216 8.67 7.58 -14.26
N GLY A 217 7.95 6.83 -15.09
CA GLY A 217 7.94 7.01 -16.55
C GLY A 217 7.14 8.20 -17.07
N ARG A 218 6.46 8.95 -16.18
CA ARG A 218 5.71 10.16 -16.53
C ARG A 218 6.41 11.39 -15.97
N ASP A 219 6.48 12.44 -16.78
CA ASP A 219 6.95 13.74 -16.33
C ASP A 219 5.99 14.34 -15.29
N PRO A 220 6.48 14.72 -14.10
CA PRO A 220 5.64 15.30 -13.07
C PRO A 220 5.02 16.63 -13.52
N GLN A 221 3.76 16.85 -13.15
CA GLN A 221 3.13 18.15 -13.32
C GLN A 221 3.62 19.11 -12.23
N ILE A 222 4.60 19.95 -12.60
CA ILE A 222 5.14 21.00 -11.72
C ILE A 222 4.09 22.09 -11.49
N LEU A 223 3.98 22.54 -10.25
CA LEU A 223 3.14 23.66 -9.85
C LEU A 223 3.94 24.96 -9.82
N PRO A 224 3.30 26.12 -10.06
CA PRO A 224 3.92 27.41 -9.82
C PRO A 224 4.34 27.55 -8.35
N HIS A 225 5.46 28.23 -8.08
CA HIS A 225 5.97 28.41 -6.72
C HIS A 225 4.96 29.08 -5.77
N GLU A 226 4.09 29.95 -6.31
CA GLU A 226 3.07 30.64 -5.53
C GLU A 226 1.75 29.88 -5.36
N ASP A 227 1.68 28.63 -5.84
CA ASP A 227 0.47 27.82 -5.82
C ASP A 227 -0.08 27.63 -4.40
N THR A 228 -1.39 27.81 -4.27
CA THR A 228 -2.11 27.73 -3.00
C THR A 228 -2.03 26.34 -2.38
N LEU A 229 -2.10 25.27 -3.18
CA LEU A 229 -2.01 23.89 -2.70
C LEU A 229 -0.61 23.61 -2.16
N LEU A 230 0.43 24.03 -2.90
CA LEU A 230 1.82 23.88 -2.46
C LEU A 230 2.07 24.57 -1.10
N LYS A 231 1.63 25.83 -0.97
CA LYS A 231 1.72 26.58 0.29
C LYS A 231 0.95 25.91 1.42
N ALA A 232 -0.28 25.46 1.15
CA ALA A 232 -1.11 24.77 2.13
C ALA A 232 -0.48 23.44 2.59
N THR A 233 0.02 22.62 1.67
CA THR A 233 0.69 21.35 2.00
C THR A 233 1.93 21.59 2.85
N LYS A 234 2.82 22.54 2.48
CA LYS A 234 4.00 22.90 3.28
C LYS A 234 3.62 23.40 4.69
N ALA A 235 2.58 24.23 4.80
CA ALA A 235 2.09 24.74 6.08
C ALA A 235 1.49 23.64 6.97
N LEU A 236 0.81 22.65 6.37
CA LEU A 236 0.23 21.51 7.07
C LEU A 236 1.30 20.53 7.58
N LEU A 237 2.30 20.23 6.76
CA LEU A 237 3.39 19.31 7.14
C LEU A 237 4.31 19.92 8.20
N SER A 238 4.57 21.22 8.15
CA SER A 238 5.38 21.92 9.16
C SER A 238 4.66 22.07 10.50
N ASN A 239 3.33 22.18 10.51
CA ASN A 239 2.54 22.20 11.74
C ASN A 239 2.15 20.78 12.16
N GLN A 240 3.12 20.01 12.68
CA GLN A 240 2.90 18.67 13.28
C GLN A 240 1.91 18.64 14.46
N ASN A 241 1.34 19.79 14.85
CA ASN A 241 0.24 19.86 15.81
C ASN A 241 -1.05 19.37 15.15
N VAL A 242 -1.33 18.07 15.32
CA VAL A 242 -2.58 17.39 14.97
C VAL A 242 -3.82 18.21 15.37
N LYS A 243 -3.75 18.95 16.50
CA LYS A 243 -4.82 19.86 16.97
C LYS A 243 -5.18 21.00 16.01
N ARG A 244 -4.29 21.45 15.12
CA ARG A 244 -4.59 22.46 14.07
C ARG A 244 -5.09 21.85 12.78
N ILE A 245 -4.82 20.56 12.54
CA ILE A 245 -5.40 19.82 11.41
C ILE A 245 -6.93 19.85 11.56
N HIS A 246 -7.48 19.78 12.79
CA HIS A 246 -8.91 20.02 13.10
C HIS A 246 -9.48 21.28 12.43
N THR A 247 -8.71 22.36 12.36
CA THR A 247 -9.12 23.64 11.75
C THR A 247 -9.09 23.55 10.22
N VAL A 248 -8.10 22.87 9.65
CA VAL A 248 -8.03 22.64 8.19
C VAL A 248 -9.14 21.70 7.72
N LEU A 249 -9.64 20.82 8.57
CA LEU A 249 -10.71 19.88 8.22
C LEU A 249 -12.10 20.46 8.40
N ALA A 250 -12.27 21.35 9.37
CA ALA A 250 -13.42 22.24 9.41
C ALA A 250 -13.47 23.09 8.13
N LEU A 251 -12.31 23.56 7.65
CA LEU A 251 -12.18 24.23 6.35
C LEU A 251 -12.41 23.30 5.16
N SER A 252 -12.01 22.02 5.19
CA SER A 252 -12.32 21.08 4.09
C SER A 252 -13.80 20.72 4.04
N TRP A 253 -14.48 20.66 5.19
CA TRP A 253 -15.95 20.58 5.25
C TRP A 253 -16.58 21.86 4.71
N PHE A 254 -16.01 23.03 5.05
CA PHE A 254 -16.44 24.33 4.51
C PHE A 254 -16.23 24.44 3.00
N ILE A 255 -15.09 23.98 2.47
CA ILE A 255 -14.74 23.97 1.04
C ILE A 255 -15.59 22.93 0.29
N ALA A 256 -15.82 21.74 0.84
CA ALA A 256 -16.71 20.75 0.23
C ALA A 256 -18.16 21.27 0.17
N SER A 257 -18.67 21.88 1.24
CA SER A 257 -19.98 22.54 1.24
C SER A 257 -20.05 23.78 0.34
N TYR A 258 -18.95 24.52 0.14
CA TYR A 258 -18.90 25.65 -0.80
C TYR A 258 -18.79 25.21 -2.27
N CYS A 259 -18.04 24.14 -2.55
CA CYS A 259 -17.88 23.60 -3.90
C CYS A 259 -19.15 22.93 -4.42
N ASP A 260 -19.96 22.31 -3.54
CA ASP A 260 -21.30 21.82 -3.91
C ASP A 260 -22.29 22.96 -4.20
N LEU A 261 -22.05 24.17 -3.68
CA LEU A 261 -22.83 25.38 -4.00
C LEU A 261 -22.28 26.18 -5.18
N ALA A 262 -21.02 25.97 -5.58
CA ALA A 262 -20.31 26.79 -6.57
C ALA A 262 -20.19 26.14 -7.97
N ASN A 263 -20.85 25.01 -8.25
CA ASN A 263 -20.74 24.34 -9.54
C ASN A 263 -22.10 24.14 -10.24
N PRO A 264 -22.66 25.17 -10.91
CA PRO A 264 -23.82 25.02 -11.78
C PRO A 264 -23.42 24.90 -13.25
N VAL A 265 -22.39 24.12 -13.62
CA VAL A 265 -22.07 23.88 -15.04
C VAL A 265 -21.41 22.51 -15.21
N PHE A 266 -22.21 21.45 -15.30
CA PHE A 266 -21.93 20.20 -16.04
C PHE A 266 -23.10 19.23 -15.79
N ASN A 267 -24.29 19.59 -16.28
CA ASN A 267 -25.41 18.66 -16.41
C ASN A 267 -26.33 19.11 -17.56
N ASP A 268 -25.77 19.26 -18.75
CA ASP A 268 -26.54 19.34 -19.99
C ASP A 268 -26.10 18.21 -20.93
N HIS A 269 -26.55 16.99 -20.61
CA HIS A 269 -26.83 16.01 -21.65
C HIS A 269 -28.20 15.37 -21.36
N PRO A 270 -29.18 15.49 -22.27
CA PRO A 270 -30.50 14.92 -22.07
C PRO A 270 -30.44 13.40 -22.19
N MET A 271 -30.95 12.72 -21.16
CA MET A 271 -31.27 11.29 -21.19
C MET A 271 -32.34 11.02 -22.26
N PRO A 272 -32.16 10.03 -23.16
CA PRO A 272 -33.24 9.61 -24.05
C PRO A 272 -34.36 8.96 -23.24
N SER A 273 -35.57 9.46 -23.47
CA SER A 273 -36.83 8.98 -22.92
C SER A 273 -37.13 7.54 -23.32
N GLN A 274 -37.44 6.72 -22.32
CA GLN A 274 -38.38 5.59 -22.30
C GLN A 274 -38.62 4.79 -23.60
N ALA A 275 -38.42 3.47 -23.50
CA ALA A 275 -39.41 2.52 -24.01
C ALA A 275 -39.50 1.30 -23.07
N ARG A 276 -40.58 1.25 -22.28
CA ARG A 276 -41.16 -0.01 -21.78
C ARG A 276 -41.73 -0.78 -22.97
N ARG A 277 -41.49 -2.08 -23.06
CA ARG A 277 -42.50 -3.17 -23.15
C ARG A 277 -41.87 -4.46 -23.69
N LEU A 278 -42.36 -5.55 -23.10
CA LEU A 278 -42.21 -6.99 -23.40
C LEU A 278 -40.94 -7.66 -22.87
#